data_AF-A0A6M3IGY3-F1
#
_entry.id   AF-A0A6M3IGY3-F1
#
_cell.length_a   1.000
_cell.length_b   1.000
_cell.length_c   1.000
_cell.angle_alpha   90.00
_cell.angle_beta   90.00
_cell.angle_gamma   90.00
#
_symmetry.space_group_name_H-M   'P 1'
#
loop_
_entity.id
_entity.type
_entity.pdbx_description
1 polymer ?
#
loop_
_entity_poly.entity_id
_entity_poly.type
_entity_poly.pdbx_seq_one_letter_code
_entity_poly.pdbx_strand_id
1 'polypeptide(L)'
;MQDPELKEKAEFNMAISYLNRMNVLFSACDQASINLDCHAWFHSLCAIFRELSTWMDAKQIKEFDDNIQTINPMVRKSNAKYLQTGMQEMADELYMDLHRFELALRQVANKAGLMMKITDDAMKALK
;
A
#
# COMPACT_ATOMS: atom_id res chain seq x y z
N MET A 1 -9.40 20.51 31.78
CA MET A 1 -8.04 20.45 31.18
C MET A 1 -7.73 18.99 30.93
N GLN A 2 -7.54 18.58 29.67
CA GLN A 2 -6.99 17.24 29.39
C GLN A 2 -5.52 17.24 29.81
N ASP A 3 -5.13 16.19 30.53
CA ASP A 3 -3.76 15.96 30.98
C ASP A 3 -2.83 15.84 29.75
N PRO A 4 -1.82 16.71 29.60
CA PRO A 4 -0.89 16.69 28.47
C PRO A 4 -0.19 15.33 28.26
N GLU A 5 0.14 14.62 29.34
CA GLU A 5 0.78 13.30 29.23
C GLU A 5 -0.15 12.25 28.60
N LEU A 6 -1.45 12.32 28.89
CA LEU A 6 -2.45 11.43 28.30
C LEU A 6 -2.62 11.69 26.80
N LYS A 7 -2.53 12.95 26.38
CA LYS A 7 -2.57 13.33 24.96
C LYS A 7 -1.36 12.81 24.21
N GLU A 8 -0.15 13.01 24.74
CA GLU A 8 1.09 12.53 24.11
C GLU A 8 1.11 11.00 23.98
N LYS A 9 0.68 10.26 25.01
CA LYS A 9 0.56 8.80 24.95
C LYS A 9 -0.46 8.35 23.90
N ALA A 10 -1.59 9.05 23.78
CA ALA A 10 -2.60 8.74 22.78
C ALA A 10 -2.06 8.95 21.36
N GLU A 11 -1.39 10.07 21.10
CA GLU A 11 -0.76 10.37 19.81
C GLU A 11 0.30 9.34 19.43
N PHE A 12 1.15 8.95 20.37
CA PHE A 12 2.14 7.88 20.17
C PHE A 12 1.48 6.54 19.81
N ASN A 13 0.47 6.12 20.57
CA ASN A 13 -0.24 4.86 20.32
C ASN A 13 -0.95 4.85 18.95
N MET A 14 -1.49 5.99 18.51
CA MET A 14 -2.07 6.12 17.18
C MET A 14 -1.01 5.97 16.09
N ALA A 15 0.17 6.57 16.26
CA ALA A 15 1.28 6.46 15.31
C ALA A 15 1.75 4.99 15.16
N ILE A 16 1.91 4.27 16.27
CA ILE A 16 2.29 2.84 16.26
C ILE A 16 1.20 1.99 15.59
N SER A 17 -0.07 2.24 15.89
CA SER A 17 -1.20 1.55 15.26
C SER A 17 -1.23 1.77 13.74
N TYR A 18 -0.97 2.99 13.30
CA TYR A 18 -0.87 3.34 11.89
C TYR A 18 0.29 2.61 11.19
N LEU A 19 1.49 2.62 11.79
CA LEU A 19 2.65 1.89 11.27
C LEU A 19 2.39 0.39 11.16
N ASN A 20 1.77 -0.21 12.18
CA ASN A 20 1.42 -1.63 12.16
C ASN A 20 0.43 -1.95 11.02
N ARG A 21 -0.60 -1.10 10.83
CA ARG A 21 -1.55 -1.25 9.74
C ARG A 21 -0.86 -1.17 8.37
N MET A 22 0.04 -0.20 8.18
CA MET A 22 0.82 -0.08 6.94
C MET A 22 1.68 -1.33 6.68
N ASN A 23 2.34 -1.88 7.70
CA ASN A 23 3.15 -3.10 7.57
C ASN A 23 2.29 -4.30 7.16
N VAL A 24 1.12 -4.47 7.77
CA VAL A 24 0.17 -5.54 7.41
C VAL A 24 -0.27 -5.40 5.94
N LEU A 25 -0.59 -4.18 5.50
CA LEU A 25 -1.02 -3.94 4.13
C LEU A 25 0.09 -4.21 3.10
N PHE A 26 1.33 -3.76 3.37
CA PHE A 26 2.46 -4.06 2.49
C PHE A 26 2.78 -5.56 2.45
N SER A 27 2.70 -6.26 3.58
CA SER A 27 2.90 -7.71 3.61
C SER A 27 1.83 -8.47 2.81
N ALA A 28 0.56 -8.04 2.88
CA ALA A 28 -0.50 -8.61 2.05
C ALA A 28 -0.28 -8.33 0.56
N CYS A 29 0.17 -7.12 0.23
CA CYS A 29 0.53 -6.73 -1.14
C CYS A 29 1.68 -7.59 -1.70
N ASP A 30 2.74 -7.78 -0.92
CA ASP A 30 3.89 -8.63 -1.28
C ASP A 30 3.45 -10.07 -1.54
N GLN A 31 2.63 -10.64 -0.64
CA GLN A 31 2.14 -12.00 -0.77
C GLN A 31 1.28 -12.18 -2.04
N ALA A 32 0.42 -11.20 -2.34
CA ALA A 32 -0.40 -11.23 -3.54
C ALA A 32 0.44 -11.13 -4.83
N SER A 33 1.46 -10.26 -4.84
CA SER A 33 2.41 -10.12 -5.94
C SER A 33 3.18 -11.42 -6.21
N ILE A 34 3.72 -12.05 -5.16
CA ILE A 34 4.45 -13.35 -5.25
C ILE A 34 3.55 -14.45 -5.82
N ASN A 35 2.29 -14.48 -5.39
CA ASN A 35 1.31 -15.49 -5.84
C ASN A 35 0.71 -15.16 -7.22
N LEU A 36 1.14 -14.05 -7.84
CA LEU A 36 0.58 -13.51 -9.07
C LEU A 36 -0.93 -13.21 -8.96
N ASP A 37 -1.50 -13.06 -7.77
CA ASP A 37 -2.91 -12.73 -7.57
C ASP A 37 -3.15 -11.23 -7.84
N CYS A 38 -3.41 -10.90 -9.11
CA CYS A 38 -3.64 -9.52 -9.54
C CYS A 38 -4.83 -8.84 -8.85
N HIS A 39 -5.84 -9.61 -8.43
CA HIS A 39 -7.02 -9.07 -7.76
C HIS A 39 -6.71 -8.69 -6.31
N ALA A 40 -6.10 -9.61 -5.55
CA ALA A 40 -5.65 -9.31 -4.19
C ALA A 40 -4.56 -8.24 -4.17
N TRP A 41 -3.66 -8.24 -5.17
CA TRP A 41 -2.59 -7.25 -5.28
C TRP A 41 -3.18 -5.86 -5.51
N PHE A 42 -4.07 -5.70 -6.49
CA PHE A 42 -4.75 -4.43 -6.76
C PHE A 42 -5.49 -3.86 -5.55
N HIS A 43 -6.28 -4.69 -4.86
CA HIS A 43 -7.05 -4.23 -3.71
C HIS A 43 -6.16 -3.89 -2.49
N SER A 44 -5.03 -4.58 -2.34
CA SER A 44 -4.02 -4.22 -1.34
C SER A 44 -3.40 -2.85 -1.65
N LEU A 45 -3.09 -2.58 -2.93
CA LEU A 45 -2.59 -1.27 -3.38
C LEU A 45 -3.61 -0.15 -3.15
N CYS A 46 -4.90 -0.37 -3.44
CA CYS A 46 -5.96 0.61 -3.13
C CYS A 46 -6.08 0.87 -1.62
N ALA A 47 -5.91 -0.16 -0.79
CA ALA A 47 -5.93 0.02 0.66
C ALA A 47 -4.74 0.85 1.14
N ILE A 48 -3.53 0.58 0.63
CA ILE A 48 -2.31 1.37 0.90
C ILE A 48 -2.49 2.82 0.44
N PHE A 49 -3.04 3.04 -0.76
CA PHE A 49 -3.32 4.37 -1.29
C PHE A 49 -4.21 5.19 -0.35
N ARG A 50 -5.31 4.62 0.13
CA ARG A 50 -6.24 5.30 1.05
C ARG A 50 -5.60 5.71 2.37
N GLU A 51 -4.62 4.96 2.87
CA GLU A 51 -3.86 5.36 4.05
C GLU A 51 -2.90 6.50 3.70
N LEU A 52 -2.12 6.32 2.64
CA LEU A 52 -1.10 7.27 2.22
C LEU A 52 -1.65 8.57 1.61
N SER A 53 -2.92 8.61 1.18
CA SER A 53 -3.52 9.80 0.56
C SER A 53 -3.49 11.01 1.48
N THR A 54 -3.45 10.80 2.80
CA THR A 54 -3.27 11.85 3.81
C THR A 54 -1.91 12.57 3.73
N TRP A 55 -0.92 11.95 3.09
CA TRP A 55 0.44 12.45 2.89
C TRP A 55 0.71 12.90 1.44
N MET A 56 -0.33 12.88 0.59
CA MET A 56 -0.23 13.21 -0.82
C MET A 56 -0.82 14.59 -1.09
N ASP A 57 -0.25 15.30 -2.07
CA ASP A 57 -0.90 16.48 -2.63
C ASP A 57 -2.06 16.10 -3.58
N ALA A 58 -2.90 17.08 -3.91
CA ALA A 58 -4.06 16.86 -4.77
C ALA A 58 -3.72 16.34 -6.18
N LYS A 59 -2.53 16.67 -6.69
CA LYS A 59 -2.06 16.20 -8.00
C LYS A 59 -1.72 14.71 -7.92
N GLN A 60 -0.97 14.31 -6.89
CA GLN A 60 -0.64 12.91 -6.63
C GLN A 60 -1.89 12.06 -6.44
N ILE A 61 -2.86 12.53 -5.63
CA ILE A 61 -4.13 11.83 -5.43
C ILE A 61 -4.83 11.58 -6.77
N LYS A 62 -4.91 12.61 -7.62
CA LYS A 62 -5.53 12.48 -8.94
C LYS A 62 -4.78 11.48 -9.84
N GLU A 63 -3.45 11.52 -9.86
CA GLU A 63 -2.63 10.57 -10.63
C GLU A 63 -2.90 9.12 -10.21
N PHE A 64 -3.06 8.86 -8.90
CA PHE A 64 -3.40 7.53 -8.41
C PHE A 64 -4.85 7.13 -8.74
N ASP A 65 -5.81 8.04 -8.65
CA ASP A 65 -7.19 7.78 -9.06
C ASP A 65 -7.30 7.44 -10.55
N ASP A 66 -6.57 8.16 -11.41
CA ASP A 66 -6.50 7.90 -12.85
C ASP A 66 -5.88 6.51 -13.13
N ASN A 67 -4.83 6.13 -12.40
CA ASN A 67 -4.25 4.79 -12.48
C ASN A 67 -5.23 3.69 -12.03
N ILE A 68 -5.97 3.92 -10.94
CA ILE A 68 -6.99 2.99 -10.44
C ILE A 68 -8.09 2.78 -11.50
N GLN A 69 -8.56 3.86 -12.14
CA GLN A 69 -9.57 3.78 -13.20
C GLN A 69 -9.06 3.01 -14.42
N THR A 70 -7.77 3.10 -14.72
CA THR A 70 -7.12 2.38 -15.83
C THR A 70 -6.94 0.89 -15.51
N ILE A 71 -6.46 0.56 -14.31
CA ILE A 71 -6.10 -0.82 -13.92
C ILE A 71 -7.33 -1.66 -13.56
N ASN A 72 -8.33 -1.08 -12.89
CA ASN A 72 -9.49 -1.81 -12.36
C ASN A 72 -10.24 -2.65 -13.42
N PRO A 73 -10.54 -2.13 -14.63
CA PRO A 73 -11.18 -2.94 -15.68
C PRO A 73 -10.35 -4.17 -16.09
N MET A 74 -9.03 -4.03 -16.14
CA MET A 74 -8.10 -5.13 -16.49
C MET A 74 -8.10 -6.20 -15.40
N VAL A 75 -8.06 -5.79 -14.13
CA VAL A 75 -8.16 -6.69 -12.97
C VAL A 75 -9.49 -7.43 -12.97
N ARG A 76 -10.61 -6.73 -13.16
CA ARG A 76 -11.94 -7.35 -13.20
C ARG A 76 -12.06 -8.38 -14.32
N LYS A 77 -11.52 -8.07 -15.51
CA LYS A 77 -11.49 -9.00 -16.64
C LYS A 77 -10.63 -10.24 -16.33
N SER A 78 -9.43 -10.03 -15.78
CA SER A 78 -8.53 -11.12 -15.39
C SER A 78 -9.16 -12.05 -14.36
N ASN A 79 -9.71 -11.48 -13.28
CA ASN A 79 -10.37 -12.24 -12.22
C ASN A 79 -11.62 -12.98 -12.72
N ALA A 80 -12.45 -12.34 -13.54
CA ALA A 80 -13.62 -13.00 -14.14
C ALA A 80 -13.22 -14.21 -14.99
N LYS A 81 -12.12 -14.10 -15.75
CA LYS A 81 -11.59 -15.21 -16.54
C LYS A 81 -11.09 -16.34 -15.63
N TYR A 82 -10.32 -16.02 -14.60
CA TYR A 82 -9.86 -17.00 -13.61
C TYR A 82 -11.04 -17.75 -12.95
N LEU A 83 -12.09 -17.04 -12.54
CA LEU A 83 -13.28 -17.67 -11.95
C LEU A 83 -14.03 -18.58 -12.93
N GLN A 84 -13.94 -18.34 -14.24
CA GLN A 84 -14.57 -19.18 -15.26
C GLN A 84 -13.72 -20.41 -15.63
N THR A 85 -12.40 -20.24 -15.72
CA THR A 85 -11.50 -21.28 -16.27
C THR A 85 -10.71 -22.02 -15.20
N GLY A 86 -10.62 -21.48 -13.98
CA GLY A 86 -9.68 -21.92 -12.94
C GLY A 86 -8.22 -21.65 -13.28
N MET A 87 -7.93 -21.01 -14.42
CA MET A 87 -6.58 -20.78 -14.93
C MET A 87 -6.25 -19.30 -14.90
N GLN A 88 -5.09 -19.00 -14.33
CA GLN A 88 -4.58 -17.64 -14.24
C GLN A 88 -3.72 -17.35 -15.46
N GLU A 89 -4.18 -16.42 -16.29
CA GLU A 89 -3.38 -15.92 -17.40
C GLU A 89 -2.61 -14.68 -16.95
N MET A 90 -1.29 -14.68 -17.19
CA MET A 90 -0.51 -13.46 -17.03
C MET A 90 -0.75 -12.55 -18.23
N ALA A 91 -1.41 -11.42 -17.95
CA ALA A 91 -1.47 -10.30 -18.87
C ALA A 91 -0.33 -9.34 -18.52
N ASP A 92 0.82 -9.45 -19.19
CA ASP A 92 2.06 -8.74 -18.82
C ASP A 92 1.85 -7.24 -18.54
N GLU A 93 1.01 -6.56 -19.32
CA GLU A 93 0.67 -5.14 -19.13
C GLU A 93 0.02 -4.87 -17.76
N LEU A 94 -0.93 -5.71 -17.34
CA LEU A 94 -1.58 -5.59 -16.03
C LEU A 94 -0.56 -5.72 -14.89
N TYR A 95 0.31 -6.71 -14.93
CA TYR A 95 1.29 -6.95 -13.87
C TYR A 95 2.36 -5.85 -13.83
N MET A 96 2.74 -5.33 -15.00
CA MET A 96 3.63 -4.16 -15.09
C MET A 96 3.00 -2.90 -14.48
N ASP A 97 1.71 -2.67 -14.72
CA ASP A 97 1.01 -1.51 -14.16
C ASP A 97 0.76 -1.65 -12.65
N LEU A 98 0.44 -2.85 -12.16
CA LEU A 98 0.39 -3.14 -10.72
C LEU A 98 1.75 -2.91 -10.06
N HIS A 99 2.84 -3.34 -10.68
CA HIS A 99 4.18 -3.11 -10.18
C HIS A 99 4.54 -1.61 -10.12
N ARG A 100 4.21 -0.85 -11.17
CA ARG A 100 4.43 0.60 -11.19
C ARG A 100 3.61 1.32 -10.10
N PHE A 101 2.36 0.91 -9.92
CA PHE A 101 1.49 1.45 -8.87
C PHE A 101 2.08 1.16 -7.48
N GLU A 102 2.56 -0.06 -7.25
CA GLU A 102 3.25 -0.42 -6.00
C GLU A 102 4.50 0.43 -5.75
N LEU A 103 5.38 0.56 -6.74
CA LEU A 103 6.60 1.36 -6.63
C LEU A 103 6.27 2.81 -6.26
N ALA A 104 5.25 3.40 -6.89
CA ALA A 104 4.83 4.76 -6.60
C ALA A 104 4.32 4.91 -5.15
N LEU A 105 3.52 3.97 -4.65
CA LEU A 105 3.05 3.98 -3.27
C LEU A 105 4.19 3.79 -2.25
N ARG A 106 5.15 2.91 -2.54
CA ARG A 106 6.36 2.74 -1.70
C ARG A 106 7.20 4.01 -1.65
N GLN A 107 7.32 4.74 -2.76
CA GLN A 107 8.02 6.02 -2.78
C GLN A 107 7.33 7.06 -1.90
N VAL A 108 6.00 7.10 -1.91
CA VAL A 108 5.23 8.00 -1.03
C VAL A 108 5.40 7.59 0.44
N ALA A 109 5.28 6.30 0.75
CA ALA A 109 5.49 5.80 2.11
C ALA A 109 6.91 6.09 2.64
N ASN A 110 7.93 5.95 1.79
CA ASN A 110 9.31 6.28 2.14
C ASN A 110 9.49 7.78 2.40
N LYS A 111 8.93 8.66 1.55
CA LYS A 111 8.95 10.12 1.76
C LYS A 111 8.23 10.55 3.03
N ALA A 112 7.15 9.84 3.39
CA ALA A 112 6.42 10.06 4.63
C ALA A 112 7.13 9.50 5.88
N GLY A 113 8.29 8.85 5.74
CA GLY A 113 9.01 8.23 6.86
C GLY A 113 8.34 6.98 7.43
N LEU A 114 7.37 6.41 6.71
CA LEU A 114 6.59 5.24 7.14
C LEU A 114 7.29 3.92 6.81
N MET A 115 8.14 3.93 5.78
CA MET A 115 9.11 2.87 5.57
C MET A 115 10.37 3.25 6.34
N MET A 116 10.44 2.85 7.61
CA MET A 116 11.65 3.03 8.40
C MET A 116 12.82 2.42 7.61
N LYS A 117 13.92 3.17 7.51
CA LYS A 117 15.23 2.55 7.35
C LYS A 117 15.43 1.70 8.60
N ILE A 118 15.03 0.43 8.53
CA ILE A 118 15.17 -0.56 9.62
C ILE A 118 16.58 -0.48 10.25
N THR A 119 17.59 -0.14 9.44
CA THR A 119 18.97 0.10 9.85
C THR A 119 19.18 1.32 10.77
N ASP A 120 18.59 2.48 10.50
CA ASP A 120 18.90 3.71 11.25
C ASP A 120 18.24 3.70 12.65
N ASP A 121 17.04 3.13 12.77
CA ASP A 121 16.32 3.06 14.05
C ASP A 121 16.72 1.85 14.89
N ALA A 122 17.09 0.70 14.28
CA ALA A 122 17.71 -0.40 15.02
C ALA A 122 19.06 0.01 15.63
N MET A 123 19.86 0.80 14.91
CA MET A 123 21.13 1.32 15.42
C MET A 123 20.95 2.40 16.50
N LYS A 124 19.84 3.12 16.52
CA LYS A 124 19.50 4.06 17.60
C LYS A 124 18.94 3.35 18.84
N ALA A 125 18.15 2.30 18.67
CA ALA A 125 17.59 1.51 19.77
C ALA A 125 18.64 0.62 20.49
N LEU A 126 19.79 0.37 19.85
CA LEU A 126 20.94 -0.35 20.42
C LEU A 126 21.96 0.57 21.14
N LYS A 127 21.68 1.88 21.25
CA LYS A 127 22.47 2.84 22.02
C LYS A 127 21.72 3.28 23.26
#